data_AF-A0A8J6YSE7-F1
#
_entry.id   AF-A0A8J6YSE7-F1
#
_cell.length_a   1.000
_cell.length_b   1.000
_cell.length_c   1.000
_cell.angle_alpha   90.00
_cell.angle_beta   90.00
_cell.angle_gamma   90.00
#
_symmetry.space_group_name_H-M   'P 1'
#
loop_
_entity.id
_entity.type
_entity.pdbx_description
1 polymer ?
#
loop_
_entity_poly.entity_id
_entity_poly.type
_entity_poly.pdbx_seq_one_letter_code
_entity_poly.pdbx_strand_id
1 'polypeptide(L)'
;MVIDRKEIVRMKLEGLLSGYTAYCETEAVSRMLDKEIARIGFRVVVDRTPIGTWYIPIREDEGLNHENFSPFPYEDSTENYTH
;
A
#
# COMPACT_ATOMS: atom_id res chain seq x y z
N MET A 1 25.83 1.49 -8.17
CA MET A 1 24.65 0.83 -8.78
C MET A 1 23.65 1.93 -9.08
N VAL A 2 23.50 2.34 -10.35
CA VAL A 2 22.51 3.36 -10.74
C VAL A 2 21.25 2.58 -11.09
N ILE A 3 20.34 2.47 -10.14
CA ILE A 3 19.06 1.79 -10.39
C ILE A 3 18.21 2.77 -11.18
N ASP A 4 17.87 2.37 -12.40
CA ASP A 4 17.11 3.23 -13.31
C ASP A 4 15.72 3.46 -12.74
N ARG A 5 15.25 4.72 -12.73
CA ARG A 5 13.95 5.08 -12.13
C ARG A 5 12.79 4.29 -12.77
N LYS A 6 12.93 3.92 -14.05
CA LYS A 6 11.97 3.05 -14.76
C LYS A 6 11.91 1.64 -14.20
N GLU A 7 13.04 1.08 -13.81
CA GLU A 7 13.11 -0.28 -13.26
C GLU A 7 12.37 -0.34 -11.90
N ILE A 8 12.57 0.68 -11.06
CA ILE A 8 11.85 0.84 -9.78
C ILE A 8 10.33 0.90 -10.01
N VAL A 9 9.88 1.70 -10.98
CA VAL A 9 8.45 1.82 -11.32
C VAL A 9 7.89 0.46 -11.75
N ARG A 10 8.62 -0.26 -12.60
CA ARG A 10 8.20 -1.57 -13.10
C ARG A 10 8.11 -2.61 -11.98
N MET A 11 9.11 -2.70 -11.10
CA MET A 11 9.06 -3.60 -9.95
C MET A 11 7.88 -3.27 -9.01
N LYS A 12 7.64 -1.98 -8.76
CA LYS A 12 6.49 -1.54 -7.95
C LYS A 12 5.16 -1.91 -8.61
N LEU A 13 5.05 -1.74 -9.92
CA LEU A 13 3.87 -2.12 -10.70
C LEU A 13 3.62 -3.63 -10.65
N GLU A 14 4.65 -4.46 -10.78
CA GLU A 14 4.53 -5.92 -10.67
C GLU A 14 4.06 -6.35 -9.27
N GLY A 15 4.56 -5.69 -8.22
CA GLY A 15 4.05 -5.87 -6.86
C GLY A 15 2.59 -5.44 -6.73
N LEU A 16 2.22 -4.30 -7.32
CA LEU A 16 0.85 -3.77 -7.31
C LEU A 16 -0.14 -4.70 -8.00
N LEU A 17 0.25 -5.28 -9.15
CA LEU A 17 -0.52 -6.28 -9.89
C LEU A 17 -0.62 -7.60 -9.13
N SER A 18 0.42 -7.97 -8.38
CA SER A 18 0.38 -9.09 -7.45
C SER A 18 -0.50 -8.82 -6.22
N GLY A 19 -0.96 -7.57 -6.06
CA GLY A 19 -1.85 -7.11 -5.00
C GLY A 19 -1.15 -6.66 -3.71
N TYR A 20 0.11 -6.26 -3.80
CA TYR A 20 0.82 -5.54 -2.75
C TYR A 20 0.62 -4.03 -2.90
N THR A 21 0.86 -3.26 -1.84
CA THR A 21 0.86 -1.80 -1.91
C THR A 21 2.19 -1.27 -2.44
N ALA A 22 2.16 -0.19 -3.21
CA ALA A 22 3.35 0.47 -3.72
C ALA A 22 3.46 1.91 -3.22
N TYR A 23 4.55 2.21 -2.51
CA TYR A 23 4.88 3.57 -2.07
C TYR A 23 5.81 4.27 -3.06
N CYS A 24 5.51 5.50 -3.44
CA CYS A 24 6.32 6.34 -4.31
C CYS A 24 6.78 7.60 -3.57
N GLU A 25 8.07 7.69 -3.29
CA GLU A 25 8.65 8.85 -2.59
C GLU A 25 8.73 10.10 -3.47
N THR A 26 8.86 9.94 -4.79
CA THR A 26 9.02 11.06 -5.72
C THR A 26 7.87 11.16 -6.71
N GLU A 27 7.48 12.40 -7.03
CA GLU A 27 6.44 12.70 -8.03
C GLU A 27 6.79 12.12 -9.41
N ALA A 28 8.08 12.08 -9.78
CA ALA A 28 8.52 11.49 -11.03
C ALA A 28 8.13 10.01 -11.14
N VAL A 29 8.33 9.23 -10.07
CA VAL A 29 7.97 7.80 -10.02
C VAL A 29 6.45 7.65 -10.01
N SER A 30 5.74 8.46 -9.21
CA SER A 30 4.28 8.48 -9.17
C SER A 30 3.67 8.74 -10.56
N ARG A 31 4.17 9.74 -11.29
CA ARG A 31 3.67 10.10 -12.63
C ARG A 31 3.96 9.03 -13.67
N MET A 32 5.07 8.30 -13.54
CA MET A 32 5.38 7.16 -14.41
C MET A 32 4.47 5.98 -14.11
N LEU A 33 4.27 5.67 -12.83
CA LEU A 33 3.42 4.56 -12.39
C LEU A 33 1.96 4.80 -12.78
N ASP A 34 1.46 6.03 -12.62
CA ASP A 34 0.11 6.44 -13.02
C ASP A 34 -0.17 6.18 -14.51
N LYS A 35 0.79 6.52 -15.39
CA LYS A 35 0.70 6.23 -16.82
C LYS A 35 0.64 4.73 -17.11
N GLU A 36 1.46 3.93 -16.42
CA GLU A 36 1.49 2.48 -16.61
C GLU A 36 0.19 1.83 -16.12
N ILE A 37 -0.32 2.24 -14.95
CA ILE A 37 -1.60 1.79 -14.38
C ILE A 37 -2.76 2.14 -15.32
N ALA A 38 -2.81 3.39 -15.80
CA ALA A 38 -3.82 3.86 -16.74
C ALA A 38 -3.75 3.09 -18.08
N ARG A 39 -2.55 2.73 -18.53
CA ARG A 39 -2.35 1.91 -19.74
C ARG A 39 -2.88 0.48 -19.59
N ILE A 40 -2.73 -0.11 -18.41
CA ILE A 40 -3.21 -1.47 -18.11
C ILE A 40 -4.71 -1.48 -17.79
N GLY A 41 -5.27 -0.34 -17.35
CA GLY A 41 -6.65 -0.24 -16.91
C GLY A 41 -6.87 -0.88 -15.53
N PHE A 42 -5.82 -0.96 -14.71
CA PHE A 42 -5.89 -1.57 -13.39
C PHE A 42 -6.47 -0.59 -12.35
N ARG A 43 -7.39 -1.07 -11.50
CA ARG A 43 -8.05 -0.24 -10.48
C ARG A 43 -7.23 -0.20 -9.20
N VAL A 44 -6.81 1.00 -8.84
CA VAL A 44 -6.03 1.26 -7.62
C VAL A 44 -6.54 2.51 -6.92
N VAL A 45 -6.45 2.52 -5.60
CA VAL A 45 -6.61 3.73 -4.79
C VAL A 45 -5.25 4.41 -4.73
N VAL A 46 -5.24 5.70 -5.05
CA VAL A 46 -4.04 6.54 -4.97
C VAL A 46 -4.21 7.50 -3.79
N ASP A 47 -3.35 7.39 -2.79
CA ASP A 47 -3.34 8.27 -1.62
C ASP A 47 -2.10 9.16 -1.64
N ARG A 48 -2.30 10.47 -1.78
CA ARG A 48 -1.21 11.44 -1.91
C ARG A 48 -0.96 12.10 -0.56
N THR A 49 0.20 11.84 0.01
CA THR A 49 0.65 12.42 1.28
C THR A 49 1.80 13.42 1.06
N PRO A 50 2.11 14.29 2.03
CA PRO A 50 3.21 15.26 1.91
C PRO A 50 4.60 14.60 1.76
N ILE A 51 4.74 13.37 2.23
CA ILE A 51 6.01 12.62 2.19
C ILE A 51 6.14 11.73 0.93
N GLY A 52 5.03 11.46 0.23
CA GLY A 52 5.00 10.57 -0.93
C GLY A 52 3.58 10.13 -1.32
N THR A 53 3.48 9.27 -2.31
CA THR A 53 2.20 8.76 -2.83
C THR A 53 2.09 7.25 -2.66
N TRP A 54 0.99 6.80 -2.08
CA TRP A 54 0.65 5.40 -1.92
C TRP A 54 -0.28 4.93 -3.03
N TYR A 55 -0.05 3.71 -3.48
CA TYR A 55 -0.89 3.01 -4.45
C TYR A 55 -1.35 1.71 -3.81
N ILE A 56 -2.67 1.58 -3.61
CA ILE A 56 -3.29 0.42 -3.00
C ILE A 56 -4.15 -0.29 -4.05
N PRO A 57 -3.85 -1.56 -4.39
CA PRO A 57 -4.63 -2.29 -5.38
C PRO A 57 -6.01 -2.61 -4.82
N ILE A 58 -7.06 -2.36 -5.61
CA ILE A 58 -8.42 -2.75 -5.24
C ILE A 58 -8.59 -4.20 -5.64
N ARG A 59 -8.36 -5.12 -4.71
CA ARG A 59 -8.72 -6.54 -4.90
C ARG A 59 -10.23 -6.68 -4.74
N GLU A 60 -10.89 -7.26 -5.73
CA GLU A 60 -12.32 -7.58 -5.67
C GLU A 60 -12.61 -8.74 -4.68
N ASP A 61 -11.56 -9.43 -4.21
CA ASP A 61 -11.60 -10.60 -3.33
C ASP A 61 -11.27 -10.34 -1.85
N GLU A 62 -11.30 -9.09 -1.38
CA GLU A 62 -11.46 -8.84 0.06
C GLU A 62 -12.97 -8.74 0.36
N GLY A 63 -13.64 -9.86 0.09
CA GLY A 63 -14.88 -10.18 0.78
C GLY A 63 -14.57 -10.10 2.27
N LEU A 64 -15.05 -9.05 2.91
CA LEU A 64 -15.17 -8.90 4.35
C LEU A 64 -15.86 -10.16 4.89
N ASN A 65 -15.11 -11.22 5.18
CA ASN A 65 -15.46 -12.18 6.22
C ASN A 65 -15.31 -11.40 7.53
N HIS A 66 -16.33 -10.61 7.81
CA HIS A 66 -16.56 -9.86 9.03
C HIS A 66 -16.87 -10.84 10.17
N GLU A 67 -15.93 -11.76 10.45
CA GLU A 67 -16.04 -12.74 11.54
C GLU A 67 -14.75 -12.85 12.35
N ASN A 68 -13.65 -12.18 11.94
CA ASN A 68 -12.38 -12.17 12.68
C ASN A 68 -11.85 -10.76 12.99
N PHE A 69 -12.71 -9.73 12.99
CA PHE A 69 -12.41 -8.51 13.75
C PHE A 69 -12.49 -8.88 15.23
N SER A 70 -11.39 -9.37 15.79
CA SER A 70 -11.20 -9.34 17.24
C SER A 70 -11.11 -7.86 17.61
N PRO A 71 -12.14 -7.28 18.27
CA PRO A 71 -12.05 -5.92 18.73
C PRO A 71 -11.09 -5.96 19.91
N PHE A 72 -9.86 -5.52 19.68
CA PHE A 72 -8.79 -5.35 20.67
C PHE A 72 -9.25 -5.57 22.12
N PRO A 73 -8.87 -6.66 22.82
CA PRO A 73 -8.83 -6.57 24.26
C PRO A 73 -7.71 -5.57 24.54
N TYR A 74 -8.10 -4.33 24.82
CA TYR A 74 -7.23 -3.39 25.51
C TYR A 74 -6.88 -4.08 26.83
N GLU A 75 -5.72 -4.73 26.90
CA GLU A 75 -5.18 -5.19 28.17
C GLU A 75 -4.86 -3.94 28.98
N ASP A 76 -5.82 -3.55 29.80
CA ASP A 76 -5.69 -2.51 30.80
C ASP A 76 -4.51 -2.91 31.67
N SER A 77 -3.39 -2.22 31.46
CA SER A 77 -2.19 -2.34 32.26
C SER A 77 -2.45 -1.66 33.60
N THR A 78 -3.31 -2.24 34.42
CA THR A 78 -3.45 -1.89 35.82
C THR A 78 -3.28 -3.15 36.65
N GLU A 79 -2.49 -2.99 37.71
CA GLU A 79 -2.29 -3.95 38.81
C GLU A 79 -1.25 -5.03 38.54
N ASN A 80 0.02 -4.69 38.77
CA ASN A 80 0.79 -5.25 39.90
C ASN A 80 2.22 -4.67 39.94
N TYR A 81 2.33 -3.44 40.48
CA TYR A 81 3.57 -2.93 41.07
C TYR A 81 3.32 -2.63 42.56
N THR A 82 3.15 -3.69 43.35
CA THR A 82 3.22 -3.72 44.82
C THR A 82 3.33 -5.23 45.13
N HIS A 83 4.40 -5.78 45.70
CA HIS A 83 5.02 -5.47 46.99
C HIS A 83 6.41 -6.12 47.06
#